data_AF-A0A6N6S9B5-F1
#
_entry.id   AF-A0A6N6S9B5-F1
#
_cell.length_a   1.000
_cell.length_b   1.000
_cell.length_c   1.000
_cell.angle_alpha   90.00
_cell.angle_beta   90.00
_cell.angle_gamma   90.00
#
_symmetry.space_group_name_H-M   'P 1'
#
loop_
_entity.id
_entity.type
_entity.pdbx_description
1 polymer ?
#
loop_
_entity_poly.entity_id
_entity_poly.type
_entity_poly.pdbx_seq_one_letter_code
_entity_poly.pdbx_strand_id
1 'polypeptide(L)'
;MTYPETYYARTMTDTRLRAGLAGTEDAEVVIVGAGLAGLTTALHLARAGLSVAILEADRVGFGASGRNGGLVSPDFAAGDAAIRARVGPEAATALR
;
A
#
# COMPACT_ATOMS: atom_id res chain seq x y z
N MET A 1 7.30 -5.74 14.56
CA MET A 1 6.73 -7.10 14.39
C MET A 1 7.64 -7.93 13.48
N THR A 2 7.49 -9.25 13.46
CA THR A 2 8.32 -10.17 12.65
C THR A 2 7.49 -10.74 11.49
N TYR A 3 8.14 -10.98 10.34
CA TYR A 3 7.48 -11.65 9.22
C TYR A 3 7.24 -13.14 9.54
N PRO A 4 6.17 -13.75 9.02
CA PRO A 4 5.99 -15.20 9.10
C PRO A 4 6.99 -15.92 8.18
N GLU A 5 7.43 -17.11 8.61
CA GLU A 5 8.35 -17.97 7.86
C GLU A 5 7.71 -18.50 6.56
N THR A 6 7.79 -17.70 5.51
CA THR A 6 7.18 -17.96 4.21
C THR A 6 8.22 -17.83 3.09
N TYR A 7 7.92 -18.39 1.91
CA TYR A 7 8.76 -18.18 0.73
C TYR A 7 9.00 -16.68 0.49
N TYR A 8 7.93 -15.88 0.51
CA TYR A 8 7.99 -14.43 0.28
C TYR A 8 8.90 -13.70 1.27
N ALA A 9 8.81 -14.02 2.57
CA ALA A 9 9.66 -13.41 3.59
C ALA A 9 11.14 -13.76 3.39
N ARG A 10 11.45 -15.01 3.01
CA ARG A 10 12.83 -15.46 2.75
C ARG A 10 13.44 -14.87 1.48
N THR A 11 12.61 -14.54 0.49
CA THR A 11 13.05 -13.99 -0.80
C THR A 11 12.88 -12.48 -0.91
N MET A 12 12.66 -11.76 0.21
CA MET A 12 12.55 -10.30 0.20
C MET A 12 13.83 -9.65 -0.31
N THR A 13 13.70 -8.70 -1.25
CA THR A 13 14.83 -7.98 -1.84
C THR A 13 15.34 -6.83 -0.97
N ASP A 14 14.48 -6.28 -0.10
CA ASP A 14 14.84 -5.19 0.81
C ASP A 14 14.38 -5.52 2.25
N THR A 15 15.34 -5.61 3.15
CA THR A 15 15.12 -5.83 4.59
C THR A 15 15.60 -4.65 5.43
N ARG A 16 15.95 -3.52 4.81
CA ARG A 16 16.50 -2.35 5.48
C ARG A 16 15.51 -1.80 6.51
N LEU A 17 15.99 -1.70 7.74
CA LEU A 17 15.31 -0.96 8.80
C LEU A 17 15.74 0.50 8.72
N ARG A 18 14.76 1.40 8.79
CA ARG A 18 15.00 2.85 8.89
C ARG A 18 14.95 3.23 10.35
N ALA A 19 15.85 4.11 10.77
CA ALA A 19 15.78 4.68 12.10
C ALA A 19 14.42 5.39 12.28
N GLY A 20 13.88 5.31 13.50
CA GLY A 20 12.70 6.10 13.84
C GLY A 20 12.99 7.59 13.70
N LEU A 21 11.96 8.37 13.42
CA LEU A 21 12.07 9.83 13.38
C LEU A 21 12.53 10.34 14.75
N ALA A 22 13.58 11.15 14.75
CA ALA A 22 14.08 11.81 15.96
C ALA A 22 13.73 13.30 15.89
N GLY A 23 13.03 13.80 16.91
CA GLY A 23 12.61 15.20 16.96
C GLY A 23 11.46 15.52 16.00
N THR A 24 11.49 16.74 15.46
CA THR A 24 10.44 17.29 14.59
C THR A 24 11.05 17.60 13.23
N GLU A 25 10.31 17.28 12.18
CA GLU A 25 10.68 17.59 10.79
C GLU A 25 9.52 18.34 10.13
N ASP A 26 9.84 19.31 9.29
CA ASP A 26 8.87 20.05 8.50
C ASP A 26 8.73 19.44 7.10
N ALA A 27 7.49 19.31 6.63
CA ALA A 27 7.17 18.90 5.26
C ALA A 27 5.88 19.55 4.80
N GLU A 28 5.75 19.80 3.49
CA GLU A 28 4.49 20.31 2.90
C GLU A 28 3.37 19.28 3.01
N VAL A 29 3.70 17.98 2.94
CA VAL A 29 2.74 16.89 3.08
C VAL A 29 3.27 15.79 3.99
N VAL A 30 2.44 15.36 4.94
CA VAL A 30 2.70 14.18 5.77
C VAL A 30 1.73 13.07 5.40
N ILE A 31 2.26 11.89 5.07
CA ILE A 31 1.50 10.69 4.75
C ILE A 31 1.63 9.68 5.88
N VAL A 32 0.50 9.17 6.36
CA VAL A 32 0.47 8.11 7.39
C VAL A 32 0.27 6.75 6.71
N GLY A 33 1.27 5.89 6.82
CA GLY A 33 1.32 4.54 6.27
C GLY A 33 2.26 4.42 5.07
N ALA A 34 3.33 3.63 5.20
CA ALA A 34 4.29 3.34 4.13
C ALA A 34 3.91 2.07 3.35
N GLY A 35 2.62 1.89 3.07
CA GLY A 35 2.11 0.87 2.15
C GLY A 35 2.15 1.34 0.68
N LEU A 36 1.62 0.53 -0.23
CA LEU A 36 1.62 0.82 -1.67
C LEU A 36 0.93 2.15 -1.97
N ALA A 37 -0.26 2.38 -1.42
CA ALA A 37 -0.99 3.63 -1.61
C ALA A 37 -0.17 4.85 -1.14
N GLY A 38 0.34 4.82 0.10
CA GLY A 38 1.13 5.93 0.65
C GLY A 38 2.43 6.20 -0.12
N LEU A 39 3.16 5.14 -0.51
CA LEU A 39 4.39 5.27 -1.30
C LEU A 39 4.11 5.79 -2.71
N THR A 40 3.05 5.32 -3.37
CA THR A 40 2.64 5.83 -4.68
C THR A 40 2.25 7.30 -4.60
N THR A 41 1.44 7.68 -3.60
CA THR A 41 1.10 9.09 -3.36
C THR A 41 2.34 9.94 -3.13
N ALA A 42 3.25 9.50 -2.26
CA ALA A 42 4.50 10.22 -1.98
C ALA A 42 5.35 10.40 -3.24
N LEU A 43 5.48 9.37 -4.07
CA LEU A 43 6.23 9.42 -5.32
C LEU A 43 5.67 10.48 -6.27
N HIS A 44 4.36 10.55 -6.42
CA HIS A 44 3.73 11.54 -7.30
C HIS A 44 3.88 12.96 -6.77
N LEU A 45 3.71 13.17 -5.46
CA LEU A 45 3.90 14.48 -4.83
C LEU A 45 5.35 14.96 -4.90
N ALA A 46 6.31 14.07 -4.61
CA ALA A 46 7.73 14.38 -4.72
C ALA A 46 8.14 14.71 -6.17
N ARG A 47 7.58 14.00 -7.15
CA ARG A 47 7.77 14.32 -8.58
C ARG A 47 7.17 15.67 -8.99
N ALA A 48 6.15 16.15 -8.27
CA ALA A 48 5.59 17.48 -8.43
C ALA A 48 6.40 18.58 -7.72
N GLY A 49 7.51 18.23 -7.06
CA GLY A 49 8.40 19.17 -6.39
C GLY A 49 8.08 19.44 -4.92
N LEU A 50 7.11 18.73 -4.34
CA LEU A 50 6.75 18.89 -2.93
C LEU A 50 7.67 18.09 -2.01
N SER A 51 7.95 18.67 -0.85
CA SER A 51 8.55 17.98 0.28
C SER A 51 7.51 17.08 0.97
N VAL A 52 7.83 15.80 1.12
CA VAL A 52 6.90 14.79 1.65
C VAL A 52 7.57 13.98 2.75
N ALA A 53 6.92 13.89 3.91
CA ALA A 53 7.28 12.96 4.97
C ALA A 53 6.30 11.78 4.99
N ILE A 54 6.79 10.57 5.22
CA ILE A 54 5.96 9.36 5.39
C ILE A 54 6.24 8.79 6.78
N LEU A 55 5.17 8.59 7.56
CA LEU A 55 5.24 7.97 8.88
C LEU A 55 4.68 6.56 8.81
N GLU A 56 5.43 5.58 9.33
CA GLU A 56 5.05 4.18 9.39
C GLU A 56 5.31 3.64 10.79
N ALA A 57 4.38 2.85 11.32
CA ALA A 57 4.46 2.31 12.68
C ALA A 57 5.43 1.12 12.79
N ASP A 58 5.63 0.38 11.70
CA ASP A 58 6.62 -0.71 11.62
C ASP A 58 7.71 -0.36 10.58
N ARG A 59 7.84 -1.14 9.51
CA ARG A 59 8.75 -0.87 8.39
C ARG A 59 8.00 -0.57 7.11
N VAL A 60 8.68 0.07 6.17
CA VAL A 60 8.16 0.30 4.81
C VAL A 60 7.63 -1.00 4.21
N GLY A 61 6.38 -0.99 3.78
CA GLY A 61 5.71 -2.15 3.19
C GLY A 61 5.27 -3.24 4.17
N PHE A 62 5.39 -3.06 5.49
CA PHE A 62 5.07 -4.13 6.47
C PHE A 62 3.63 -4.66 6.38
N GLY A 63 2.67 -3.79 6.05
CA GLY A 63 1.24 -4.12 5.98
C GLY A 63 0.86 -5.08 4.83
N ALA A 64 -0.39 -4.95 4.36
CA ALA A 64 -0.90 -5.76 3.25
C ALA A 64 -0.08 -5.59 1.95
N SER A 65 0.53 -4.43 1.74
CA SER A 65 1.24 -4.08 0.51
C SER A 65 2.56 -4.83 0.28
N GLY A 66 3.29 -5.22 1.33
CA GLY A 66 4.51 -6.04 1.20
C GLY A 66 4.33 -7.50 1.59
N ARG A 67 3.12 -7.89 2.04
CA ARG A 67 2.76 -9.26 2.42
C ARG A 67 1.71 -9.90 1.51
N ASN A 68 1.45 -9.32 0.34
CA ASN A 68 0.61 -9.94 -0.69
C ASN A 68 1.45 -10.82 -1.64
N GLY A 69 0.78 -11.67 -2.42
CA GLY A 69 1.42 -12.58 -3.37
C GLY A 69 1.82 -11.95 -4.72
N GLY A 70 1.70 -10.62 -4.88
CA GLY A 70 2.03 -9.91 -6.12
C GLY A 70 1.04 -10.09 -7.27
N LEU A 71 -0.17 -10.61 -7.00
CA LEU A 71 -1.20 -10.77 -8.01
C LEU A 71 -1.73 -9.41 -8.45
N VAL A 72 -1.71 -9.18 -9.76
CA VAL A 72 -2.38 -8.04 -10.39
C VAL A 72 -3.43 -8.61 -11.33
N SER A 73 -4.70 -8.29 -11.06
CA SER A 73 -5.84 -8.70 -11.87
C SER A 73 -6.66 -7.46 -12.25
N PRO A 74 -7.23 -7.40 -13.47
CA PRO A 74 -8.25 -6.42 -13.81
C PRO A 74 -9.61 -6.71 -13.14
N ASP A 75 -9.76 -7.88 -12.51
CA ASP A 75 -11.01 -8.28 -11.85
C ASP A 75 -11.16 -7.66 -10.46
N PHE A 76 -12.39 -7.73 -9.95
CA PHE A 76 -12.71 -7.34 -8.59
C PHE A 76 -12.31 -8.41 -7.57
N ALA A 77 -11.86 -7.97 -6.40
CA ALA A 77 -11.66 -8.87 -5.26
C ALA A 77 -12.98 -9.45 -4.71
N ALA A 78 -14.12 -8.83 -5.03
CA ALA A 78 -15.45 -9.26 -4.62
C ALA A 78 -16.08 -10.22 -5.64
N GLY A 79 -16.87 -11.19 -5.18
CA GLY A 79 -17.63 -12.07 -6.07
C GLY A 79 -18.83 -11.37 -6.72
N ASP A 80 -19.32 -11.91 -7.85
CA ASP A 80 -20.40 -11.34 -8.65
C ASP A 80 -21.65 -10.97 -7.84
N ALA A 81 -22.08 -11.85 -6.93
CA ALA A 81 -23.24 -11.60 -6.07
C ALA A 81 -23.07 -10.35 -5.19
N ALA A 82 -21.86 -10.14 -4.64
CA ALA A 82 -21.56 -8.98 -3.80
C ALA A 82 -21.49 -7.69 -4.63
N ILE A 83 -20.94 -7.76 -5.85
CA ILE A 83 -20.93 -6.63 -6.79
C ILE A 83 -22.36 -6.24 -7.15
N ARG A 84 -23.17 -7.20 -7.59
CA ARG A 84 -24.59 -6.99 -7.95
C ARG A 84 -25.39 -6.37 -6.81
N ALA A 85 -25.19 -6.85 -5.58
CA ALA A 85 -25.86 -6.29 -4.41
C ALA A 85 -25.48 -4.82 -4.15
N ARG A 86 -24.26 -4.41 -4.48
CA ARG A 86 -23.76 -3.06 -4.21
C ARG A 86 -24.09 -2.04 -5.29
N VAL A 87 -24.02 -2.43 -6.56
CA VAL A 87 -24.20 -1.50 -7.70
C VAL A 87 -25.47 -1.75 -8.52
N GLY A 88 -26.18 -2.84 -8.26
CA GLY A 88 -27.33 -3.28 -9.05
C GLY A 88 -26.94 -4.14 -10.26
N PRO A 89 -27.90 -4.90 -10.84
CA PRO A 89 -27.61 -5.90 -11.86
C PRO A 89 -27.17 -5.32 -13.20
N GLU A 90 -27.69 -4.15 -13.58
CA GLU A 90 -27.32 -3.46 -14.83
C GLU A 90 -25.89 -2.94 -14.75
N ALA A 91 -25.56 -2.15 -13.73
CA ALA A 91 -24.22 -1.62 -13.53
C ALA A 91 -23.17 -2.74 -13.34
N ALA A 92 -23.52 -3.81 -12.61
CA ALA A 92 -22.62 -4.97 -12.45
C ALA A 92 -22.30 -5.67 -13.79
N THR A 93 -23.23 -5.65 -14.74
CA THR A 93 -22.99 -6.24 -16.08
C THR A 93 -22.06 -5.37 -16.91
N ALA A 94 -22.09 -4.04 -16.74
CA ALA A 94 -21.16 -3.12 -17.41
C ALA A 94 -19.74 -3.14 -16.83
N LEU A 95 -19.54 -3.75 -15.66
CA LEU A 95 -18.23 -3.94 -15.02
C LEU A 95 -17.52 -5.24 -15.43
N ARG A 96 -18.11 -6.03 -16.35
CA ARG A 96 -17.51 -7.23 -16.94
C ARG A 96 -16.85 -6.92 -18.26
#